data_AF-A0A9P6ZUN5-F1
#
_entry.id   AF-A0A9P6ZUN5-F1
#
_cell.length_a   1.000
_cell.length_b   1.000
_cell.length_c   1.000
_cell.angle_alpha   90.00
_cell.angle_beta   90.00
_cell.angle_gamma   90.00
#
_symmetry.space_group_name_H-M   'P 1'
#
loop_
_entity.id
_entity.type
_entity.pdbx_description
1 polymer ?
#
loop_
_entity_poly.entity_id
_entity_poly.type
_entity_poly.pdbx_seq_one_letter_code
_entity_poly.pdbx_strand_id
1 'polypeptide(L)'
;MKIRAGKIGTVLSNHKLNVRNHTETSINRREPAILKIVSTYNTLCDQLLVLIRQCKAPANAISPLPIPRDGIFQLDVDDEIWQDVGLEDETMDPPRWLADENVRQGICLLLDLDRCMEEEDRLRHERCVVQECMIMEWTALQRAREVPNVDVAWHLEKCAAQLSLTCIEWQTRVRPIPCAWEMPDSWGPSSTDIANAAHSLYHAKTVQPVNGDSWELSEDGSDDDELNDGGVDDELIAAVEEVAHANEYRIVDLDDEGELEYWDEVHVPSSPTLY
;
A
#
# COMPACT_ATOMS: atom_id res chain seq x y z
N MET A 1 -1.34 -8.04 50.00
CA MET A 1 -0.80 -7.55 48.71
C MET A 1 0.39 -8.34 48.14
N LYS A 2 0.76 -9.54 48.64
CA LYS A 2 1.94 -10.31 48.14
C LYS A 2 1.63 -11.45 47.15
N ILE A 3 0.36 -11.77 46.89
CA ILE A 3 -0.02 -12.97 46.10
C ILE A 3 -0.10 -12.68 44.59
N ARG A 4 -0.36 -11.43 44.18
CA ARG A 4 -0.46 -11.04 42.75
C ARG A 4 0.91 -10.98 42.03
N ALA A 5 1.98 -10.62 42.73
CA ALA A 5 3.32 -10.51 42.13
C ALA A 5 3.90 -11.87 41.70
N GLY A 6 3.67 -12.94 42.47
CA GLY A 6 4.14 -14.29 42.12
C GLY A 6 3.46 -14.87 40.88
N LYS A 7 2.16 -14.60 40.70
CA LYS A 7 1.38 -15.14 39.57
C LYS A 7 1.76 -14.48 38.23
N ILE A 8 2.05 -13.18 38.24
CA ILE A 8 2.53 -12.44 37.07
C ILE A 8 3.96 -12.85 36.69
N GLY A 9 4.84 -13.06 37.69
CA GLY A 9 6.19 -13.58 37.46
C GLY A 9 6.20 -14.97 36.82
N THR A 10 5.32 -15.88 37.26
CA THR A 10 5.19 -17.22 36.66
C THR A 10 4.64 -17.18 35.24
N VAL A 11 3.66 -16.32 34.93
CA VAL A 11 3.11 -16.19 33.57
C VAL A 11 4.14 -15.61 32.60
N LEU A 12 4.86 -14.56 33.00
CA LEU A 12 5.95 -13.99 32.20
C LEU A 12 7.10 -14.99 31.99
N SER A 13 7.41 -15.81 32.99
CA SER A 13 8.39 -16.89 32.86
C SER A 13 7.94 -17.96 31.87
N ASN A 14 6.67 -18.37 31.92
CA ASN A 14 6.12 -19.38 31.02
C ASN A 14 6.05 -18.88 29.57
N HIS A 15 5.66 -17.62 29.35
CA HIS A 15 5.68 -17.02 28.02
C HIS A 15 7.10 -16.97 27.44
N LYS A 16 8.09 -16.52 28.23
CA LYS A 16 9.49 -16.52 27.79
C LYS A 16 10.03 -17.91 27.49
N LEU A 17 9.62 -18.93 28.23
CA LEU A 17 9.98 -20.33 27.95
C LEU A 17 9.32 -20.83 26.66
N ASN A 18 8.04 -20.50 26.45
CA ASN A 18 7.32 -20.92 25.25
C ASN A 18 7.93 -20.30 23.98
N VAL A 19 8.24 -19.00 24.01
CA VAL A 19 8.91 -18.32 22.89
C VAL A 19 10.26 -18.97 22.59
N ARG A 20 11.08 -19.25 23.61
CA ARG A 20 12.37 -19.94 23.42
C ARG A 20 12.21 -21.32 22.81
N ASN A 21 11.27 -22.12 23.31
CA ASN A 21 11.01 -23.47 22.78
C ASN A 21 10.55 -23.41 21.33
N HIS A 22 9.71 -22.43 20.97
CA HIS A 22 9.25 -22.23 19.60
C HIS A 22 10.42 -21.86 18.68
N THR A 23 11.28 -20.92 19.11
CA THR A 23 12.49 -20.53 18.38
C THR A 23 13.44 -21.72 18.20
N GLU A 24 13.72 -22.48 19.27
CA GLU A 24 14.58 -23.66 19.24
C GLU A 24 14.04 -24.74 18.31
N THR A 25 12.73 -25.01 18.36
CA THR A 25 12.09 -25.97 17.46
C THR A 25 12.18 -25.54 16.00
N SER A 26 12.04 -24.24 15.74
CA SER A 26 12.13 -23.68 14.38
C SER A 26 13.55 -23.78 13.83
N ILE A 27 14.57 -23.51 14.66
CA ILE A 27 15.99 -23.67 14.31
C ILE A 27 16.31 -25.13 14.04
N ASN A 28 15.95 -26.04 14.96
CA ASN A 28 16.23 -27.47 14.85
C ASN A 28 15.61 -28.10 13.59
N ARG A 29 14.48 -27.58 13.10
CA ARG A 29 13.87 -28.03 11.84
C ARG A 29 14.69 -27.64 10.60
N ARG A 30 15.33 -26.47 10.63
CA ARG A 30 16.08 -25.93 9.49
C ARG A 30 17.56 -26.31 9.53
N GLU A 31 18.10 -26.60 10.71
CA GLU A 31 19.50 -26.93 10.94
C GLU A 31 20.04 -28.04 10.02
N PRO A 32 19.38 -29.20 9.84
CA PRO A 32 19.89 -30.25 8.95
C PRO A 32 20.01 -29.81 7.50
N ALA A 33 19.07 -28.98 7.02
CA ALA A 33 19.07 -28.46 5.66
C ALA A 33 20.23 -27.47 5.47
N ILE A 34 20.43 -26.57 6.43
CA ILE A 34 21.53 -25.59 6.42
C ILE A 34 22.89 -26.31 6.47
N LEU A 35 23.06 -27.30 7.35
CA LEU A 35 24.29 -28.10 7.43
C LEU A 35 24.57 -28.88 6.14
N LYS A 36 23.53 -29.34 5.44
CA LYS A 36 23.66 -29.96 4.12
C LYS A 36 24.18 -28.95 3.09
N ILE A 37 23.60 -27.74 3.06
CA ILE A 37 24.03 -26.65 2.18
C ILE A 37 25.50 -26.28 2.43
N VAL A 38 25.91 -26.12 3.69
CA VAL A 38 27.31 -25.84 4.06
C VAL A 38 28.23 -26.97 3.57
N SER A 39 27.80 -28.23 3.67
CA SER A 39 28.56 -29.37 3.14
C SER A 39 28.80 -29.27 1.64
N THR A 40 27.74 -28.96 0.90
CA THR A 40 27.80 -28.87 -0.56
C THR A 40 28.67 -27.70 -0.98
N TYR A 41 28.54 -26.55 -0.32
CA TYR A 41 29.39 -25.39 -0.55
C TYR A 41 30.87 -25.71 -0.31
N ASN A 42 31.22 -26.31 0.83
CA ASN A 42 32.61 -26.68 1.13
C ASN A 42 33.18 -27.68 0.11
N THR A 43 32.35 -28.64 -0.32
CA THR A 43 32.75 -29.59 -1.37
C THR A 43 33.03 -28.90 -2.70
N LEU A 44 32.25 -27.88 -3.06
CA LEU A 44 32.49 -27.07 -4.26
C LEU A 44 33.75 -26.20 -4.13
N CYS A 45 34.02 -25.64 -2.95
CA CYS A 45 35.27 -24.93 -2.67
C CYS A 45 36.49 -25.84 -2.91
N ASP A 46 36.45 -27.09 -2.41
CA ASP A 46 37.50 -28.07 -2.64
C ASP A 46 37.69 -28.39 -4.13
N GLN A 47 36.59 -28.56 -4.88
CA GLN A 47 36.63 -28.79 -6.33
C GLN A 47 37.23 -27.60 -7.09
N LEU A 48 36.85 -26.38 -6.74
CA LEU A 48 37.41 -25.15 -7.32
C LEU A 48 38.91 -25.04 -7.06
N LEU A 49 39.34 -25.34 -5.84
CA LEU A 49 40.75 -25.32 -5.46
C LEU A 49 41.57 -26.34 -6.26
N VAL A 50 41.01 -27.52 -6.53
CA VAL A 50 41.61 -28.52 -7.42
C VAL A 50 41.72 -27.99 -8.86
N LEU A 51 40.69 -27.33 -9.39
CA LEU A 51 40.69 -26.76 -10.75
C LEU A 51 41.71 -25.61 -10.91
N ILE A 52 41.83 -24.76 -9.88
CA ILE A 52 42.83 -23.69 -9.83
C ILE A 52 44.24 -24.28 -9.83
N ARG A 53 44.52 -25.29 -8.99
CA ARG A 53 45.81 -26.00 -8.97
C ARG A 53 46.15 -26.69 -10.29
N GLN A 54 45.14 -27.12 -11.03
CA GLN A 54 45.30 -27.72 -12.36
C GLN A 54 45.43 -26.67 -13.49
N CYS A 55 45.44 -25.38 -13.17
CA CYS A 55 45.43 -24.26 -14.12
C CYS A 55 44.28 -24.32 -15.15
N LYS A 56 43.13 -24.89 -14.75
CA LYS A 56 41.91 -24.96 -15.57
C LYS A 56 40.92 -23.83 -15.26
N ALA A 57 41.15 -23.09 -14.18
CA ALA A 57 40.39 -21.92 -13.82
C ALA A 57 40.88 -20.68 -14.60
N PRO A 58 40.04 -19.63 -14.76
CA PRO A 58 40.46 -18.35 -15.30
C PRO A 58 41.69 -17.77 -14.59
N ALA A 59 42.45 -16.92 -15.29
CA ALA A 59 43.57 -16.22 -14.69
C ALA A 59 43.09 -15.40 -13.46
N ASN A 60 43.86 -15.46 -12.36
CA ASN A 60 43.56 -14.82 -11.07
C ASN A 60 42.29 -15.34 -10.37
N ALA A 61 41.77 -16.52 -10.72
CA ALA A 61 40.68 -17.12 -9.97
C ALA A 61 41.12 -17.46 -8.53
N ILE A 62 40.37 -16.95 -7.55
CA ILE A 62 40.54 -17.22 -6.12
C ILE A 62 39.41 -18.13 -5.67
N SER A 63 39.74 -19.20 -4.92
CA SER A 63 38.71 -20.05 -4.31
C SER A 63 38.09 -19.32 -3.12
N PRO A 64 36.76 -19.32 -2.97
CA PRO A 64 36.10 -18.90 -1.73
C PRO A 64 36.60 -19.71 -0.52
N LEU A 65 36.53 -19.15 0.69
CA LEU A 65 36.94 -19.88 1.89
C LEU A 65 35.80 -20.81 2.36
N PRO A 66 36.13 -22.06 2.77
CA PRO A 66 35.15 -22.97 3.34
C PRO A 66 34.53 -22.40 4.62
N ILE A 67 33.23 -22.65 4.82
CA ILE A 67 32.49 -22.23 6.01
C ILE A 67 32.64 -23.32 7.09
N PRO A 68 33.02 -22.97 8.33
CA PRO A 68 33.08 -23.94 9.41
C PRO A 68 31.67 -24.50 9.71
N ARG A 69 31.58 -25.82 9.82
CA ARG A 69 30.31 -26.49 10.18
C ARG A 69 30.03 -26.38 11.67
N ASP A 70 31.10 -26.38 12.47
CA ASP A 70 31.03 -26.21 13.90
C ASP A 70 30.80 -24.74 14.21
N GLY A 71 29.82 -24.46 15.06
CA GLY A 71 29.53 -23.11 15.50
C GLY A 71 28.64 -22.29 14.57
N ILE A 72 28.23 -22.77 13.38
CA ILE A 72 27.41 -22.03 12.40
C ILE A 72 26.11 -21.39 12.94
N PHE A 73 25.58 -21.92 14.05
CA PHE A 73 24.36 -21.42 14.70
C PHE A 73 24.64 -20.59 15.97
N GLN A 74 25.90 -20.32 16.29
CA GLN A 74 26.24 -19.41 17.39
C GLN A 74 25.95 -17.97 16.95
N LEU A 75 25.61 -17.10 17.90
CA LEU A 75 25.22 -15.71 17.60
C LEU A 75 26.40 -14.80 17.27
N ASP A 76 27.64 -15.30 17.36
CA ASP A 76 28.90 -14.57 17.19
C ASP A 76 29.65 -14.93 15.89
N VAL A 77 28.96 -15.51 14.90
CA VAL A 77 29.55 -16.18 13.72
C VAL A 77 29.48 -15.30 12.46
N ASP A 78 29.52 -13.98 12.63
CA ASP A 78 29.23 -13.06 11.52
C ASP A 78 30.47 -12.56 10.76
N ASP A 79 31.70 -12.97 11.09
CA ASP A 79 32.87 -12.49 10.32
C ASP A 79 33.29 -13.46 9.20
N GLU A 80 33.19 -14.79 9.40
CA GLU A 80 33.69 -15.78 8.43
C GLU A 80 32.68 -16.19 7.35
N ILE A 81 31.37 -15.94 7.56
CA ILE A 81 30.32 -16.23 6.55
C ILE A 81 30.20 -15.05 5.57
N TRP A 82 30.46 -13.83 6.04
CA TRP A 82 30.37 -12.59 5.27
C TRP A 82 31.72 -12.26 4.61
N GLN A 83 32.15 -13.13 3.71
CA GLN A 83 33.43 -12.99 3.01
C GLN A 83 33.33 -12.04 1.81
N ASP A 84 34.17 -11.01 1.80
CA ASP A 84 34.36 -10.09 0.67
C ASP A 84 35.35 -10.64 -0.39
N VAL A 85 35.57 -11.95 -0.46
CA VAL A 85 36.54 -12.56 -1.38
C VAL A 85 36.05 -12.34 -2.83
N GLY A 86 36.76 -11.49 -3.57
CA GLY A 86 36.37 -11.06 -4.93
C GLY A 86 35.63 -9.72 -4.98
N LEU A 87 35.35 -9.11 -3.82
CA LEU A 87 34.93 -7.72 -3.66
C LEU A 87 36.13 -6.84 -3.25
N GLU A 88 37.35 -7.20 -3.66
CA GLU A 88 38.50 -6.32 -3.44
C GLU A 88 38.18 -4.94 -4.01
N ASP A 89 38.36 -3.92 -3.18
CA ASP A 89 38.48 -2.50 -3.53
C ASP A 89 39.66 -2.34 -4.51
N GLU A 90 39.57 -2.87 -5.73
CA GLU A 90 40.10 -2.10 -6.83
C GLU A 90 39.37 -0.78 -6.71
N THR A 91 40.11 0.24 -6.26
CA THR A 91 39.71 1.61 -5.96
C THR A 91 38.99 2.24 -7.15
N MET A 92 37.81 1.74 -7.45
CA MET A 92 36.98 2.17 -8.54
C MET A 92 36.14 3.27 -7.92
N ASP A 93 36.43 4.50 -8.33
CA ASP A 93 35.66 5.65 -7.90
C ASP A 93 34.17 5.29 -8.02
N PRO A 94 33.39 5.45 -6.94
CA PRO A 94 32.00 5.03 -6.94
C PRO A 94 31.27 5.67 -8.11
N PRO A 95 30.32 4.94 -8.73
CA PRO A 95 29.64 5.43 -9.92
C PRO A 95 29.00 6.79 -9.62
N ARG A 96 28.98 7.69 -10.61
CA ARG A 96 28.59 9.09 -10.39
C ARG A 96 27.18 9.26 -9.82
N TRP A 97 26.24 8.36 -10.14
CA TRP A 97 24.90 8.39 -9.54
C TRP A 97 24.90 8.12 -8.02
N LEU A 98 25.99 7.56 -7.48
CA LEU A 98 26.19 7.35 -6.05
C LEU A 98 27.05 8.47 -5.43
N ALA A 99 28.11 8.89 -6.13
CA ALA A 99 29.16 9.77 -5.61
C ALA A 99 28.97 11.27 -5.88
N ASP A 100 28.31 11.64 -6.99
CA ASP A 100 28.14 13.02 -7.44
C ASP A 100 26.73 13.52 -7.07
N GLU A 101 26.66 14.44 -6.11
CA GLU A 101 25.40 15.00 -5.62
C GLU A 101 24.60 15.69 -6.74
N ASN A 102 25.27 16.31 -7.72
CA ASN A 102 24.58 16.95 -8.82
C ASN A 102 23.92 15.93 -9.74
N VAL A 103 24.55 14.76 -9.92
CA VAL A 103 23.98 13.66 -10.72
C VAL A 103 22.77 13.08 -10.01
N ARG A 104 22.86 12.84 -8.69
CA ARG A 104 21.72 12.39 -7.89
C ARG A 104 20.56 13.35 -7.94
N GLN A 105 20.83 14.63 -7.69
CA GLN A 105 19.80 15.67 -7.75
C GLN A 105 19.20 15.76 -9.16
N GLY A 106 20.02 15.65 -10.21
CA GLY A 106 19.55 15.63 -11.59
C GLY A 106 18.62 14.44 -11.88
N ILE A 107 18.95 13.24 -11.39
CA ILE A 107 18.07 12.06 -11.51
C ILE A 107 16.75 12.29 -10.79
N CYS A 108 16.78 12.78 -9.54
CA CYS A 108 15.55 13.08 -8.80
C CYS A 108 14.68 14.10 -9.54
N LEU A 109 15.27 15.20 -10.04
CA LEU A 109 14.54 16.23 -10.76
C LEU A 109 13.92 15.72 -12.07
N LEU A 110 14.62 14.80 -12.77
CA LEU A 110 14.08 14.16 -13.97
C LEU A 110 12.86 13.29 -13.63
N LEU A 111 12.97 12.47 -12.58
CA LEU A 111 11.86 11.62 -12.12
C LEU A 111 10.67 12.45 -11.62
N ASP A 112 10.93 13.56 -10.94
CA ASP A 112 9.88 14.49 -10.50
C ASP A 112 9.18 15.13 -11.70
N LEU A 113 9.92 15.51 -12.74
CA LEU A 113 9.34 16.05 -13.97
C LEU A 113 8.46 15.01 -14.66
N ASP A 114 8.95 13.77 -14.82
CA ASP A 114 8.19 12.68 -15.43
C ASP A 114 6.90 12.40 -14.63
N ARG A 115 7.00 12.40 -13.30
CA ARG A 115 5.84 12.24 -12.41
C ARG A 115 4.87 13.41 -12.54
N CYS A 116 5.34 14.64 -12.66
CA CYS A 116 4.47 15.81 -12.89
C CYS A 116 3.72 15.70 -14.21
N MET A 117 4.36 15.22 -15.27
CA MET A 117 3.71 14.99 -16.56
C MET A 117 2.63 13.91 -16.48
N GLU A 118 2.94 12.78 -15.83
CA GLU A 118 1.97 11.71 -15.58
C GLU A 118 0.77 12.23 -14.75
N GLU A 119 1.05 12.99 -13.70
CA GLU A 119 0.02 13.59 -12.84
C GLU A 119 -0.88 14.57 -13.62
N GLU A 120 -0.30 15.42 -14.46
CA GLU A 120 -1.07 16.35 -15.30
C GLU A 120 -2.00 15.60 -16.25
N ASP A 121 -1.50 14.56 -16.92
CA ASP A 121 -2.32 13.75 -17.81
C ASP A 121 -3.41 13.00 -17.03
N ARG A 122 -3.10 12.46 -15.84
CA ARG A 122 -4.09 11.80 -14.99
C ARG A 122 -5.19 12.77 -14.55
N LEU A 123 -4.83 13.97 -14.10
CA LEU A 123 -5.79 15.00 -13.68
C LEU A 123 -6.72 15.43 -14.83
N ARG A 124 -6.21 15.50 -16.06
CA ARG A 124 -7.03 15.79 -17.26
C ARG A 124 -8.07 14.69 -17.51
N HIS A 125 -7.70 13.42 -17.31
CA HIS A 125 -8.63 12.29 -17.43
C HIS A 125 -9.66 12.30 -16.29
N GLU A 126 -9.21 12.41 -15.05
CA GLU A 126 -10.06 12.45 -13.86
C GLU A 126 -11.09 13.58 -13.94
N ARG A 127 -10.68 14.77 -14.41
CA ARG A 127 -11.62 15.87 -14.66
C ARG A 127 -12.73 15.45 -15.61
N CYS A 128 -12.40 14.89 -16.77
CA CYS A 128 -13.41 14.48 -17.75
C CYS A 128 -14.35 13.41 -17.16
N VAL A 129 -13.81 12.41 -16.44
CA VAL A 129 -14.60 11.39 -15.74
C VAL A 129 -15.56 12.02 -14.73
N VAL A 130 -15.10 12.97 -13.92
CA VAL A 130 -15.96 13.68 -12.95
C VAL A 130 -17.09 14.43 -13.66
N GLN A 131 -16.79 15.06 -14.80
CA GLN A 131 -17.80 15.76 -15.60
C GLN A 131 -18.83 14.79 -16.20
N GLU A 132 -18.39 13.65 -16.72
CA GLU A 132 -19.27 12.59 -17.26
C GLU A 132 -20.16 11.99 -16.17
N CYS A 133 -19.58 11.63 -15.02
CA CYS A 133 -20.30 11.15 -13.86
C CYS A 133 -21.38 12.15 -13.43
N MET A 134 -21.05 13.44 -13.35
CA MET A 134 -22.01 14.47 -12.98
C MET A 134 -23.15 14.60 -14.01
N ILE A 135 -22.86 14.50 -15.32
CA ILE A 135 -23.90 14.49 -16.36
C ILE A 135 -24.82 13.28 -16.19
N MET A 136 -24.24 12.09 -16.01
CA MET A 136 -24.99 10.84 -15.86
C MET A 136 -25.89 10.88 -14.62
N GLU A 137 -25.33 11.21 -13.46
CA GLU A 137 -26.05 11.29 -12.19
C GLU A 137 -27.16 12.33 -12.24
N TRP A 138 -26.87 13.53 -12.75
CA TRP A 138 -27.88 14.57 -12.91
C TRP A 138 -29.02 14.12 -13.82
N THR A 139 -28.69 13.51 -14.95
CA THR A 139 -29.71 13.02 -15.90
C THR A 139 -30.56 11.91 -15.30
N ALA A 140 -29.95 10.96 -14.58
CA ALA A 140 -30.67 9.89 -13.88
C ALA A 140 -31.60 10.45 -12.80
N LEU A 141 -31.12 11.42 -12.03
CA LEU A 141 -31.91 12.09 -11.00
C LEU A 141 -33.12 12.81 -11.59
N GLN A 142 -32.95 13.53 -12.69
CA GLN A 142 -34.05 14.24 -13.34
C GLN A 142 -35.10 13.27 -13.88
N ARG A 143 -34.69 12.15 -14.51
CA ARG A 143 -35.62 11.08 -14.92
C ARG A 143 -36.38 10.48 -13.74
N ALA A 144 -35.71 10.26 -12.60
CA ALA A 144 -36.36 9.74 -11.40
C ALA A 144 -37.41 10.71 -10.85
N ARG A 145 -37.20 12.03 -10.98
CA ARG A 145 -38.16 13.06 -10.56
C ARG A 145 -39.38 13.17 -11.48
N GLU A 146 -39.26 12.78 -12.74
CA GLU A 146 -40.39 12.69 -13.67
C GLU A 146 -41.35 11.55 -13.30
N VAL A 147 -40.86 10.52 -12.61
CA VAL A 147 -41.68 9.41 -12.12
C VAL A 147 -42.39 9.84 -10.82
N PRO A 148 -43.73 9.93 -10.81
CA PRO A 148 -44.46 10.36 -9.62
C PRO A 148 -44.39 9.28 -8.53
N ASN A 149 -43.52 9.48 -7.55
CA ASN A 149 -43.44 8.69 -6.33
C ASN A 149 -43.27 9.61 -5.12
N VAL A 150 -44.35 9.76 -4.35
CA VAL A 150 -44.43 10.69 -3.21
C VAL A 150 -43.46 10.29 -2.10
N ASP A 151 -43.20 8.99 -1.93
CA ASP A 151 -42.38 8.46 -0.83
C ASP A 151 -40.89 8.86 -0.99
N VAL A 152 -40.43 9.02 -2.22
CA VAL A 152 -39.04 9.38 -2.54
C VAL A 152 -38.88 10.82 -3.04
N ALA A 153 -39.97 11.54 -3.33
CA ALA A 153 -39.91 12.89 -3.91
C ALA A 153 -39.05 13.86 -3.08
N TRP A 154 -39.22 13.86 -1.76
CA TRP A 154 -38.42 14.68 -0.85
C TRP A 154 -36.92 14.30 -0.88
N HIS A 155 -36.63 13.00 -0.91
CA HIS A 155 -35.25 12.50 -1.00
C HIS A 155 -34.60 12.92 -2.32
N LEU A 156 -35.31 12.80 -3.43
CA LEU A 156 -34.83 13.22 -4.76
C LEU A 156 -34.58 14.73 -4.81
N GLU A 157 -35.43 15.54 -4.18
CA GLU A 157 -35.22 16.99 -4.08
C GLU A 157 -33.96 17.33 -3.27
N LYS A 158 -33.75 16.65 -2.14
CA LYS A 158 -32.54 16.82 -1.32
C LYS A 158 -31.28 16.40 -2.08
N CYS A 159 -31.31 15.26 -2.76
CA CYS A 159 -30.21 14.81 -3.61
C CYS A 159 -29.93 15.80 -4.75
N ALA A 160 -30.97 16.37 -5.38
CA ALA A 160 -30.81 17.37 -6.43
C ALA A 160 -30.10 18.63 -5.90
N ALA A 161 -30.49 19.08 -4.72
CA ALA A 161 -29.89 20.25 -4.08
C ALA A 161 -28.41 19.98 -3.71
N GLN A 162 -28.11 18.83 -3.13
CA GLN A 162 -26.74 18.43 -2.80
C GLN A 162 -25.86 18.32 -4.05
N LEU A 163 -26.32 17.59 -5.07
CA LEU A 163 -25.57 17.40 -6.31
C LEU A 163 -25.32 18.74 -7.02
N SER A 164 -26.26 19.68 -6.96
CA SER A 164 -26.10 21.03 -7.51
C SER A 164 -25.00 21.83 -6.79
N LEU A 165 -24.94 21.75 -5.45
CA LEU A 165 -23.90 22.43 -4.68
C LEU A 165 -22.52 21.81 -4.92
N THR A 166 -22.43 20.48 -4.94
CA THR A 166 -21.21 19.76 -5.27
C THR A 166 -20.72 20.12 -6.67
N CYS A 167 -21.63 20.22 -7.65
CA CYS A 167 -21.31 20.62 -9.01
C CYS A 167 -20.64 22.00 -9.08
N ILE A 168 -21.15 23.00 -8.35
CA ILE A 168 -20.54 24.34 -8.31
C ILE A 168 -19.13 24.27 -7.74
N GLU A 169 -18.96 23.57 -6.61
CA GLU A 169 -17.65 23.44 -5.97
C GLU A 169 -16.65 22.80 -6.93
N TRP A 170 -17.02 21.69 -7.56
CA TRP A 170 -16.16 21.00 -8.50
C TRP A 170 -15.87 21.83 -9.75
N GLN A 171 -16.88 22.49 -10.33
CA GLN A 171 -16.69 23.40 -11.46
C GLN A 171 -15.65 24.48 -11.15
N THR A 172 -15.67 25.06 -9.95
CA THR A 172 -14.66 26.08 -9.59
C THR A 172 -13.24 25.50 -9.51
N ARG A 173 -13.09 24.29 -8.97
CA ARG A 173 -11.78 23.66 -8.75
C ARG A 173 -11.19 23.05 -10.02
N VAL A 174 -12.01 22.47 -10.89
CA VAL A 174 -11.53 21.78 -12.10
C VAL A 174 -11.44 22.70 -13.32
N ARG A 175 -12.00 23.91 -13.27
CA ARG A 175 -11.95 24.87 -14.38
C ARG A 175 -10.55 25.10 -14.96
N PRO A 176 -9.48 25.21 -14.15
CA PRO A 176 -8.13 25.43 -14.68
C PRO A 176 -7.50 24.23 -15.42
N ILE A 177 -8.07 23.02 -15.34
CA ILE A 177 -7.34 21.74 -15.51
C ILE A 177 -7.23 21.16 -16.94
N PRO A 178 -7.25 21.86 -18.08
CA PRO A 178 -7.67 21.26 -19.40
C PRO A 178 -8.60 20.01 -19.44
N CYS A 179 -9.17 19.66 -20.58
CA CYS A 179 -9.84 18.35 -20.72
C CYS A 179 -8.89 17.37 -21.41
N ALA A 180 -8.98 16.08 -21.09
CA ALA A 180 -8.30 15.03 -21.85
C ALA A 180 -9.00 14.76 -23.19
N TRP A 181 -10.32 14.86 -23.25
CA TRP A 181 -11.14 14.76 -24.47
C TRP A 181 -12.21 15.85 -24.55
N GLU A 182 -12.91 15.93 -25.69
CA GLU A 182 -13.99 16.89 -25.89
C GLU A 182 -15.11 16.68 -24.85
N MET A 183 -15.39 17.72 -24.08
CA MET A 183 -16.45 17.73 -23.08
C MET A 183 -17.45 18.84 -23.40
N PRO A 184 -18.75 18.64 -23.11
CA PRO A 184 -19.74 19.71 -23.24
C PRO A 184 -19.39 20.95 -22.41
N ASP A 185 -19.68 22.14 -22.95
CA ASP A 185 -19.46 23.42 -22.27
C ASP A 185 -20.21 23.52 -20.94
N SER A 186 -21.39 22.89 -20.88
CA SER A 186 -22.20 22.77 -19.67
C SER A 186 -22.34 21.30 -19.27
N TRP A 187 -22.05 20.99 -18.01
CA TRP A 187 -22.18 19.65 -17.44
C TRP A 187 -22.88 19.74 -16.09
N GLY A 188 -23.87 18.86 -15.89
CA GLY A 188 -24.70 18.83 -14.67
C GLY A 188 -25.83 19.87 -14.65
N PRO A 189 -26.27 20.31 -13.44
CA PRO A 189 -27.39 21.24 -13.27
C PRO A 189 -27.21 22.60 -13.95
N SER A 190 -28.33 23.18 -14.39
CA SER A 190 -28.33 24.52 -14.97
C SER A 190 -28.05 25.59 -13.91
N SER A 191 -27.65 26.80 -14.33
CA SER A 191 -27.48 27.93 -13.41
C SER A 191 -28.76 28.25 -12.63
N THR A 192 -29.93 28.00 -13.20
CA THR A 192 -31.22 28.11 -12.51
C THR A 192 -31.43 27.02 -11.46
N ASP A 193 -31.05 25.78 -11.75
CA ASP A 193 -31.15 24.68 -10.77
C ASP A 193 -30.22 24.92 -9.57
N ILE A 194 -29.03 25.43 -9.84
CA ILE A 194 -28.06 25.86 -8.84
C ILE A 194 -28.63 26.97 -7.94
N ALA A 195 -29.24 28.00 -8.53
CA ALA A 195 -29.84 29.10 -7.78
C ALA A 195 -31.01 28.60 -6.91
N ASN A 196 -31.83 27.69 -7.45
CA ASN A 196 -32.93 27.07 -6.72
C ASN A 196 -32.42 26.21 -5.54
N ALA A 197 -31.37 25.41 -5.75
CA ALA A 197 -30.75 24.62 -4.68
C ALA A 197 -30.21 25.51 -3.55
N ALA A 198 -29.53 26.61 -3.89
CA ALA A 198 -29.03 27.58 -2.91
C ALA A 198 -30.18 28.24 -2.13
N HIS A 199 -31.27 28.59 -2.82
CA HIS A 199 -32.47 29.16 -2.20
C HIS A 199 -33.17 28.17 -1.26
N SER A 200 -33.35 26.92 -1.67
CA SER A 200 -33.92 25.86 -0.82
C SER A 200 -33.09 25.62 0.45
N LEU A 201 -31.76 25.64 0.33
CA LEU A 201 -30.86 25.50 1.49
C LEU A 201 -30.95 26.70 2.45
N TYR A 202 -31.06 27.92 1.91
CA TYR A 202 -31.22 29.13 2.71
C TYR A 202 -32.54 29.10 3.49
N HIS A 203 -33.66 28.79 2.82
CA HIS A 203 -34.97 28.67 3.49
C HIS A 203 -34.98 27.58 4.55
N ALA A 204 -34.39 26.41 4.27
CA ALA A 204 -34.26 25.33 5.25
C ALA A 204 -33.50 25.77 6.51
N LYS A 205 -32.58 26.74 6.42
CA LYS A 205 -31.85 27.30 7.56
C LYS A 205 -32.59 28.44 8.28
N THR A 206 -33.46 29.18 7.57
CA THR A 206 -34.17 30.34 8.14
C THR A 206 -35.58 30.06 8.63
N VAL A 207 -36.17 28.89 8.33
CA VAL A 207 -37.43 28.47 8.98
C VAL A 207 -37.14 28.13 10.45
N GLN A 208 -37.26 29.14 11.32
CA GLN A 208 -37.58 28.87 12.72
C GLN A 208 -39.05 28.45 12.79
N PRO A 209 -39.40 27.42 13.59
CA PRO A 209 -40.79 27.03 13.76
C PRO A 209 -41.56 28.19 14.39
N VAL A 210 -42.52 28.76 13.64
CA VAL A 210 -43.44 29.76 14.17
C VAL A 210 -44.46 29.04 15.05
N ASN A 211 -44.23 29.14 16.36
CA ASN A 211 -45.11 28.84 17.49
C ASN A 211 -45.58 27.38 17.68
N GLY A 212 -45.03 26.77 18.72
CA GLY A 212 -45.57 25.56 19.36
C GLY A 212 -44.77 25.22 20.62
N ASP A 213 -45.04 25.94 21.69
CA ASP A 213 -44.59 25.79 23.08
C ASP A 213 -43.13 26.10 23.45
N SER A 214 -43.06 27.18 24.24
CA SER A 214 -42.03 27.49 25.22
C SER A 214 -41.79 26.30 26.15
N TRP A 215 -40.62 25.65 26.02
CA TRP A 215 -40.02 24.95 27.14
C TRP A 215 -38.69 25.61 27.46
N GLU A 216 -38.66 26.20 28.65
CA GLU A 216 -37.53 26.91 29.22
C GLU A 216 -36.31 26.00 29.30
N LEU A 217 -35.15 26.59 28.97
CA LEU A 217 -33.85 26.08 29.35
C LEU A 217 -33.79 26.00 30.88
N SER A 218 -33.76 24.78 31.42
CA SER A 218 -33.16 24.52 32.73
C SER A 218 -31.76 23.94 32.52
N GLU A 219 -30.75 24.79 32.67
CA GLU A 219 -29.39 24.36 33.03
C GLU A 219 -29.42 23.85 34.48
N ASP A 220 -29.18 22.55 34.70
CA ASP A 220 -28.40 21.99 35.83
C ASP A 220 -28.32 20.45 35.71
N GLY A 221 -27.15 19.89 36.04
CA GLY A 221 -27.04 18.50 36.50
C GLY A 221 -26.23 17.53 35.61
N SER A 222 -24.93 17.46 35.89
CA SER A 222 -24.01 16.33 35.68
C SER A 222 -24.64 14.93 35.72
N ASP A 223 -24.29 14.05 34.78
CA ASP A 223 -23.52 12.84 35.11
C ASP A 223 -23.04 12.06 33.87
N ASP A 224 -21.83 11.52 34.04
CA ASP A 224 -21.13 10.48 33.28
C ASP A 224 -22.02 9.55 32.44
N ASP A 225 -21.61 9.32 31.18
CA ASP A 225 -21.64 7.97 30.63
C ASP A 225 -20.53 7.80 29.57
N GLU A 226 -19.84 6.68 29.74
CA GLU A 226 -18.53 6.34 29.22
C GLU A 226 -18.49 6.13 27.69
N LEU A 227 -17.32 6.45 27.15
CA LEU A 227 -16.83 6.00 25.86
C LEU A 227 -16.86 4.46 25.79
N ASN A 228 -17.85 3.90 25.10
CA ASN A 228 -17.80 2.50 24.69
C ASN A 228 -16.95 2.36 23.43
N ASP A 229 -15.63 2.46 23.61
CA ASP A 229 -14.62 1.95 22.69
C ASP A 229 -14.61 0.41 22.81
N GLY A 230 -15.60 -0.20 22.15
CA GLY A 230 -15.77 -1.65 22.12
C GLY A 230 -14.81 -2.26 21.12
N GLY A 231 -13.75 -2.88 21.64
CA GLY A 231 -12.66 -3.49 20.89
C GLY A 231 -13.09 -4.51 19.84
N VAL A 232 -12.92 -4.11 18.59
CA VAL A 232 -12.87 -4.98 17.42
C VAL A 232 -11.65 -4.56 16.62
N ASP A 233 -10.45 -4.98 17.04
CA ASP A 233 -9.35 -5.09 16.07
C ASP A 233 -8.12 -5.91 16.47
N ASP A 234 -7.97 -6.39 17.71
CA ASP A 234 -6.72 -7.12 18.04
C ASP A 234 -6.64 -8.52 17.38
N GLU A 235 -7.78 -9.18 17.19
CA GLU A 235 -7.85 -10.52 16.57
C GLU A 235 -7.82 -10.45 15.04
N LEU A 236 -8.35 -9.36 14.46
CA LEU A 236 -8.37 -9.14 13.00
C LEU A 236 -6.99 -8.70 12.50
N ILE A 237 -6.31 -7.81 13.24
CA ILE A 237 -4.94 -7.39 12.95
C ILE A 237 -3.97 -8.58 13.01
N ALA A 238 -4.09 -9.46 14.01
CA ALA A 238 -3.27 -10.66 14.12
C ALA A 238 -3.46 -11.65 12.96
N ALA A 239 -4.70 -11.83 12.49
CA ALA A 239 -5.00 -12.69 11.34
C ALA A 239 -4.47 -12.11 10.01
N VAL A 240 -4.52 -10.77 9.85
CA VAL A 240 -3.95 -10.09 8.68
C VAL A 240 -2.42 -10.20 8.67
N GLU A 241 -1.78 -10.07 9.83
CA GLU A 241 -0.32 -10.20 9.97
C GLU A 241 0.15 -11.65 9.70
N GLU A 242 -0.60 -12.67 10.15
CA GLU A 242 -0.31 -14.08 9.86
C GLU A 242 -0.42 -14.42 8.36
N VAL A 243 -1.43 -13.88 7.67
CA VAL A 243 -1.62 -14.08 6.21
C VAL A 243 -0.51 -13.36 5.41
N ALA A 244 -0.08 -12.18 5.86
CA ALA A 244 1.03 -11.46 5.23
C ALA A 244 2.34 -12.26 5.32
N HIS A 245 2.63 -12.87 6.47
CA HIS A 245 3.82 -13.72 6.64
C HIS A 245 3.77 -15.02 5.83
N ALA A 246 2.59 -15.61 5.61
CA ALA A 246 2.44 -16.81 4.80
C ALA A 246 2.65 -16.56 3.29
N ASN A 247 2.36 -15.35 2.81
CA ASN A 247 2.47 -15.00 1.39
C ASN A 247 3.91 -14.63 0.97
N GLU A 248 4.77 -14.23 1.92
CA GLU A 248 6.15 -13.79 1.65
C GLU A 248 7.11 -14.95 1.29
N TYR A 249 6.75 -16.20 1.63
CA TYR A 249 7.61 -17.37 1.39
C TYR A 249 6.86 -18.56 0.79
N ARG A 250 6.01 -18.30 -0.21
CA ARG A 250 5.51 -19.40 -1.06
C ARG A 250 6.64 -19.87 -1.96
N ILE A 251 7.46 -20.79 -1.43
CA ILE A 251 8.39 -21.59 -2.22
C ILE A 251 7.52 -22.37 -3.21
N VAL A 252 7.63 -22.03 -4.49
CA VAL A 252 7.20 -22.89 -5.58
C VAL A 252 8.16 -24.07 -5.56
N ASP A 253 7.69 -25.22 -5.09
CA ASP A 253 8.37 -26.48 -5.31
C ASP A 253 8.37 -26.69 -6.83
N LEU A 254 9.52 -26.44 -7.46
CA LEU A 254 9.77 -26.82 -8.84
C LEU A 254 10.10 -28.32 -8.83
N ASP A 255 9.15 -29.12 -9.27
CA ASP A 255 9.36 -30.52 -9.57
C ASP A 255 10.23 -30.67 -10.83
N ASP A 256 11.01 -31.75 -10.86
CA ASP A 256 12.17 -32.04 -11.73
C ASP A 256 11.84 -32.35 -13.21
N GLU A 257 10.81 -31.72 -13.80
CA GLU A 257 10.43 -31.88 -15.21
C GLU A 257 10.24 -30.48 -15.83
N GLY A 258 11.20 -30.08 -16.68
CA GLY A 258 11.24 -28.75 -17.27
C GLY A 258 10.12 -28.46 -18.28
N GLU A 259 9.03 -27.86 -17.81
CA GLU A 259 8.10 -27.08 -18.65
C GLU A 259 8.05 -25.62 -18.15
N LEU A 260 8.63 -24.72 -18.95
CA LEU A 260 8.40 -23.29 -18.85
C LEU A 260 6.97 -23.00 -19.35
N GLU A 261 6.03 -22.84 -18.43
CA GLU A 261 4.69 -22.36 -18.76
C GLU A 261 4.79 -20.87 -19.13
N TYR A 262 4.92 -20.62 -20.43
CA TYR A 262 4.79 -19.31 -21.07
C TYR A 262 3.35 -18.84 -20.91
N TRP A 263 3.12 -17.94 -19.95
CA TRP A 263 1.83 -17.27 -19.83
C TRP A 263 1.73 -16.20 -20.91
N ASP A 264 0.79 -16.45 -21.82
CA ASP A 264 0.43 -15.63 -22.97
C ASP A 264 0.17 -14.18 -22.56
N GLU A 265 0.61 -13.30 -23.45
CA GLU A 265 0.57 -11.86 -23.36
C GLU A 265 -0.85 -11.33 -23.06
N VAL A 266 -0.96 -10.51 -22.01
CA VAL A 266 -2.08 -9.57 -21.92
C VAL A 266 -1.89 -8.56 -23.05
N HIS A 267 -2.70 -8.71 -24.08
CA HIS A 267 -2.70 -7.88 -25.28
C HIS A 267 -2.93 -6.41 -24.91
N VAL A 268 -1.85 -5.63 -24.88
CA VAL A 268 -1.90 -4.16 -24.77
C VAL A 268 -2.26 -3.62 -26.16
N PRO A 269 -3.35 -2.85 -26.33
CA PRO A 269 -3.64 -2.21 -27.60
C PRO A 269 -2.50 -1.26 -27.99
N SER A 270 -1.89 -1.51 -29.15
CA SER A 270 -0.82 -0.68 -29.68
C SER A 270 -1.27 0.76 -29.90
N SER A 271 -0.58 1.71 -29.26
CA SER A 271 -0.73 3.13 -29.55
C SER A 271 -0.13 3.45 -30.92
N PRO A 272 -0.73 4.32 -31.75
CA PRO A 272 -0.27 4.58 -33.10
C PRO A 272 1.01 5.43 -33.10
N THR A 273 2.04 4.91 -33.75
CA THR A 273 3.24 5.67 -34.11
C THR A 273 2.88 6.70 -35.20
N LEU A 274 2.97 7.98 -34.84
CA LEU A 274 3.03 9.07 -35.82
C LEU A 274 4.47 9.19 -36.33
N TYR A 275 4.64 8.97 -37.64
CA TYR A 275 5.68 9.62 -38.45
C TYR A 275 5.17 10.98 -38.90
#